data_AF-A0A925H4C4-F1
#
_entry.id   AF-A0A925H4C4-F1
#
_cell.length_a   1.000
_cell.length_b   1.000
_cell.length_c   1.000
_cell.angle_alpha   90.00
_cell.angle_beta   90.00
_cell.angle_gamma   90.00
#
_symmetry.space_group_name_H-M   'P 1'
#
loop_
_entity.id
_entity.type
_entity.pdbx_description
1 polymer ?
#
loop_
_entity_poly.entity_id
_entity_poly.type
_entity_poly.pdbx_seq_one_letter_code
_entity_poly.pdbx_strand_id
1 'polypeptide(L)'
;MLRRSPNPVLELNAAVAMAMAGEVDEALDWIASLEQRNVLKGYYLLPAAKADLLRRCGRNSDAYVAYADALSIAPTEAERRYLRGRMIEVQP
;
A
#
# COMPACT_ATOMS: atom_id res chain seq x y z
N MET A 1 21.86 -1.18 -24.33
CA MET A 1 20.59 -1.28 -23.57
C MET A 1 20.81 -0.67 -22.18
N LEU A 2 20.15 0.44 -21.85
CA LEU A 2 20.22 1.01 -20.49
C LEU A 2 19.42 0.11 -19.56
N ARG A 3 20.13 -0.65 -18.71
CA ARG A 3 19.54 -1.43 -17.61
C ARG A 3 18.99 -0.40 -16.61
N ARG A 4 17.67 -0.19 -16.57
CA ARG A 4 17.04 0.53 -15.46
C ARG A 4 17.31 -0.29 -14.20
N SER A 5 18.02 0.28 -13.24
CA SER A 5 18.15 -0.32 -11.92
C SER A 5 16.75 -0.53 -11.34
N PRO A 6 16.46 -1.69 -10.73
CA PRO A 6 15.17 -1.89 -10.08
C PRO A 6 14.99 -0.83 -9.00
N ASN A 7 13.91 -0.05 -9.11
CA ASN A 7 13.53 0.95 -8.14
C ASN A 7 12.19 0.50 -7.51
N PRO A 8 12.21 -0.05 -6.29
CA PRO A 8 11.01 -0.57 -5.65
C PRO A 8 9.88 0.45 -5.49
N VAL A 9 10.21 1.75 -5.35
CA VAL A 9 9.20 2.82 -5.30
C VAL A 9 8.52 3.01 -6.65
N LEU A 10 9.28 2.89 -7.75
CA LEU A 10 8.70 2.92 -9.10
C LEU A 10 7.82 1.69 -9.36
N GLU A 11 8.24 0.52 -8.89
CA GLU A 11 7.42 -0.71 -8.96
C GLU A 11 6.10 -0.54 -8.19
N LEU A 12 6.14 0.02 -6.97
CA LEU A 12 4.94 0.34 -6.21
C LEU A 12 4.02 1.34 -6.94
N ASN A 13 4.59 2.42 -7.48
CA ASN A 13 3.82 3.41 -8.25
C ASN A 13 3.17 2.78 -9.49
N ALA A 14 3.85 1.84 -10.16
CA ALA A 14 3.31 1.11 -11.29
C ALA A 14 2.13 0.22 -10.89
N ALA A 15 2.24 -0.50 -9.77
CA ALA A 15 1.13 -1.29 -9.23
C ALA A 15 -0.08 -0.41 -8.87
N VAL A 16 0.13 0.77 -8.27
CA VAL A 16 -0.96 1.73 -8.00
C VAL A 16 -1.62 2.21 -9.30
N ALA A 17 -0.83 2.54 -10.33
CA ALA A 17 -1.37 2.96 -11.62
C ALA A 17 -2.17 1.85 -12.32
N MET A 18 -1.72 0.59 -12.22
CA MET A 18 -2.42 -0.60 -12.69
C MET A 18 -3.78 -0.77 -11.98
N ALA A 19 -3.81 -0.65 -10.65
CA ALA A 19 -5.07 -0.68 -9.91
C ALA A 19 -6.03 0.45 -10.33
N MET A 20 -5.50 1.65 -10.57
CA MET A 20 -6.29 2.78 -11.08
C MET A 20 -6.85 2.55 -12.49
N ALA A 21 -6.23 1.68 -13.29
CA ALA A 21 -6.73 1.25 -14.59
C ALA A 21 -7.80 0.15 -14.52
N GLY A 22 -8.07 -0.40 -13.33
CA GLY A 22 -9.08 -1.43 -13.08
C GLY A 22 -8.52 -2.83 -12.81
N GLU A 23 -7.22 -3.02 -12.97
CA GLU A 23 -6.50 -4.28 -12.71
C GLU A 23 -6.11 -4.36 -11.22
N VAL A 24 -7.11 -4.39 -10.33
CA VAL A 24 -6.89 -4.24 -8.89
C VAL A 24 -6.31 -5.49 -8.25
N ASP A 25 -6.75 -6.68 -8.65
CA ASP A 25 -6.26 -7.93 -8.07
C ASP A 25 -4.79 -8.17 -8.48
N GLU A 26 -4.44 -7.93 -9.75
CA GLU A 26 -3.07 -8.00 -10.24
C GLU A 26 -2.15 -6.99 -9.54
N ALA A 27 -2.65 -5.79 -9.28
CA ALA A 27 -1.92 -4.78 -8.54
C ALA A 27 -1.69 -5.18 -7.08
N LEU A 28 -2.68 -5.80 -6.42
CA LEU A 28 -2.55 -6.31 -5.05
C LEU A 28 -1.54 -7.46 -4.98
N ASP A 29 -1.53 -8.36 -5.97
CA ASP A 29 -0.53 -9.43 -6.08
C ASP A 29 0.89 -8.86 -6.27
N TRP A 30 1.03 -7.80 -7.08
CA TRP A 30 2.33 -7.13 -7.23
C TRP A 30 2.77 -6.48 -5.91
N ILE A 31 1.88 -5.78 -5.21
CA ILE A 31 2.17 -5.22 -3.89
C ILE A 31 2.58 -6.32 -2.90
N ALA A 32 1.90 -7.46 -2.90
CA ALA A 32 2.27 -8.61 -2.05
C ALA A 32 3.67 -9.15 -2.40
N SER A 33 4.05 -9.18 -3.68
CA SER A 33 5.41 -9.54 -4.11
C SER A 33 6.46 -8.53 -3.61
N LEU A 34 6.16 -7.23 -3.57
CA LEU A 34 7.04 -6.22 -2.97
C LEU A 34 7.20 -6.41 -1.46
N GLU A 35 6.11 -6.76 -0.76
CA GLU A 35 6.13 -7.09 0.68
C GLU A 35 7.03 -8.32 0.93
N GLN A 36 6.85 -9.41 0.17
CA GLN A 36 7.62 -10.65 0.31
C GLN A 36 9.12 -10.45 0.04
N ARG A 37 9.45 -9.62 -0.97
CA ARG A 37 10.86 -9.27 -1.29
C ARG A 37 11.50 -8.38 -0.23
N ASN A 38 10.70 -7.78 0.67
CA ASN A 38 11.17 -6.93 1.77
C ASN A 38 12.05 -5.74 1.31
N VAL A 39 11.86 -5.31 0.05
CA VAL A 39 12.65 -4.24 -0.61
C VAL A 39 12.24 -2.83 -0.21
N LEU A 40 11.08 -2.70 0.45
CA LEU A 40 10.49 -1.46 0.95
C LEU A 40 10.25 -1.52 2.47
N LYS A 41 11.09 -2.26 3.21
CA LYS A 41 10.97 -2.38 4.66
C LYS A 41 11.02 -0.99 5.32
N GLY A 42 10.05 -0.71 6.19
CA GLY A 42 9.93 0.59 6.88
C GLY A 42 9.35 1.71 6.01
N TYR A 43 9.01 1.44 4.75
CA TYR A 43 8.34 2.40 3.88
C TYR A 43 6.83 2.31 4.08
N TYR A 44 6.29 3.13 4.99
CA TYR A 44 4.87 3.12 5.38
C TYR A 44 3.88 3.26 4.19
N LEU A 45 4.33 3.83 3.07
CA LEU A 45 3.50 3.99 1.88
C LEU A 45 3.19 2.66 1.17
N LEU A 46 3.98 1.60 1.36
CA LEU A 46 3.67 0.27 0.83
C LEU A 46 2.37 -0.29 1.45
N PRO A 47 2.27 -0.49 2.78
CA PRO A 47 1.02 -0.94 3.40
C PRO A 47 -0.10 0.10 3.29
N ALA A 48 0.20 1.41 3.24
CA ALA A 48 -0.84 2.43 3.04
C ALA A 48 -1.50 2.35 1.65
N ALA A 49 -0.70 2.12 0.60
CA ALA A 49 -1.22 1.93 -0.77
C ALA A 49 -2.10 0.68 -0.84
N LYS A 50 -1.63 -0.44 -0.28
CA LYS A 50 -2.42 -1.68 -0.15
C LYS A 50 -3.76 -1.43 0.53
N ALA A 51 -3.74 -0.72 1.66
CA ALA A 51 -4.94 -0.41 2.43
C ALA A 51 -5.95 0.44 1.64
N ASP A 52 -5.51 1.46 0.91
CA ASP A 52 -6.43 2.29 0.12
C ASP A 52 -7.04 1.52 -1.07
N LEU A 53 -6.27 0.65 -1.73
CA LEU A 53 -6.78 -0.21 -2.79
C LEU A 53 -7.83 -1.21 -2.28
N LEU A 54 -7.55 -1.88 -1.16
CA LEU A 54 -8.48 -2.81 -0.51
C LEU A 54 -9.78 -2.10 -0.10
N ARG A 55 -9.67 -0.91 0.51
CA ARG A 55 -10.82 -0.09 0.87
C ARG A 55 -11.68 0.27 -0.34
N ARG A 56 -11.06 0.68 -1.45
CA ARG A 56 -11.79 1.03 -2.69
C ARG A 56 -12.57 -0.14 -3.27
N CYS A 57 -12.14 -1.38 -3.00
CA CYS A 57 -12.82 -2.60 -3.42
C CYS A 57 -13.78 -3.18 -2.36
N GLY A 58 -14.04 -2.45 -1.27
CA GLY A 58 -14.92 -2.90 -0.19
C GLY A 58 -14.33 -3.99 0.71
N ARG A 59 -13.04 -4.31 0.57
CA ARG A 59 -12.32 -5.28 1.41
C ARG A 59 -11.88 -4.62 2.73
N ASN A 60 -12.86 -4.15 3.50
CA ASN A 60 -12.64 -3.27 4.65
C ASN A 60 -11.81 -3.91 5.77
N SER A 61 -12.02 -5.19 6.09
CA SER A 61 -11.25 -5.88 7.12
C SER A 61 -9.76 -5.98 6.75
N ASP A 62 -9.44 -6.33 5.51
CA ASP A 62 -8.06 -6.37 5.03
C ASP A 62 -7.45 -4.96 4.99
N ALA A 63 -8.24 -3.96 4.57
CA ALA A 63 -7.82 -2.57 4.55
C ALA A 63 -7.49 -2.05 5.96
N TYR A 64 -8.29 -2.40 6.97
CA TYR A 64 -8.07 -2.04 8.37
C TYR A 64 -6.71 -2.56 8.87
N VAL A 65 -6.41 -3.84 8.59
CA VAL A 65 -5.12 -4.46 8.96
C VAL A 65 -3.96 -3.73 8.27
N ALA A 66 -4.06 -3.49 6.96
CA ALA A 66 -3.01 -2.80 6.21
C ALA A 66 -2.81 -1.34 6.67
N TYR A 67 -3.87 -0.62 7.05
CA TYR A 67 -3.74 0.70 7.66
C TYR A 67 -3.06 0.64 9.03
N ALA A 68 -3.34 -0.38 9.84
CA ALA A 68 -2.66 -0.58 11.12
C ALA A 68 -1.16 -0.86 10.94
N ASP A 69 -0.80 -1.67 9.95
CA ASP A 69 0.60 -1.92 9.59
C ASP A 69 1.30 -0.63 9.16
N ALA A 70 0.67 0.15 8.26
CA ALA A 70 1.20 1.46 7.85
C ALA A 70 1.37 2.41 9.04
N LEU A 71 0.40 2.44 9.97
CA LEU A 71 0.43 3.29 11.15
C LEU A 71 1.61 2.96 12.07
N SER A 72 1.96 1.67 12.20
CA SER A 72 3.04 1.20 13.06
C SER A 72 4.43 1.72 12.65
N ILE A 73 4.62 2.03 11.35
CA ILE A 73 5.88 2.50 10.77
C ILE A 73 5.82 3.91 10.19
N ALA A 74 4.71 4.63 10.38
CA ALA A 74 4.55 5.99 9.91
C ALA A 74 5.50 6.97 10.64
N PRO A 75 6.24 7.82 9.90
CA PRO A 75 7.38 8.57 10.45
C PRO A 75 6.97 9.83 11.21
N THR A 76 5.84 10.47 10.89
CA THR A 76 5.37 11.67 11.59
C THR A 76 3.93 11.53 12.07
N GLU A 77 3.57 12.40 13.02
CA GLU A 77 2.21 12.47 13.54
C GLU A 77 1.19 12.87 12.47
N ALA A 78 1.61 13.64 11.44
CA ALA A 78 0.73 14.01 10.34
C ALA A 78 0.30 12.78 9.52
N GLU A 79 1.25 11.91 9.15
CA GLU A 79 0.91 10.65 8.47
C GLU A 79 0.08 9.73 9.38
N ARG A 80 0.43 9.62 10.67
CA ARG A 80 -0.35 8.80 11.62
C ARG A 80 -1.78 9.27 11.80
N ARG A 81 -2.00 10.59 11.81
CA ARG A 81 -3.34 11.18 11.88
C ARG A 81 -4.13 10.86 10.61
N TYR A 82 -3.49 11.01 9.44
CA TYR A 82 -4.10 10.65 8.17
C TYR A 82 -4.52 9.17 8.15
N LEU A 83 -3.57 8.26 8.44
CA LEU A 83 -3.82 6.82 8.42
C LEU A 83 -4.91 6.39 9.41
N ARG A 84 -4.93 6.94 10.63
CA ARG A 84 -6.02 6.69 11.59
C ARG A 84 -7.37 7.14 11.06
N GLY A 85 -7.44 8.30 10.41
CA GLY A 85 -8.67 8.77 9.77
C GLY A 85 -9.20 7.77 8.75
N ARG A 86 -8.32 7.26 7.89
CA ARG A 86 -8.67 6.24 6.88
C ARG A 86 -9.04 4.90 7.49
N MET A 87 -8.35 4.48 8.55
CA MET A 87 -8.59 3.24 9.28
C MET A 87 -9.98 3.23 9.93
N ILE A 88 -10.44 4.37 10.45
CA ILE A 88 -11.80 4.51 11.01
C ILE A 88 -12.89 4.31 9.94
N GLU A 89 -12.66 4.75 8.70
CA GLU A 89 -13.62 4.56 7.60
C GLU A 89 -13.87 3.08 7.25
N VAL A 90 -12.94 2.19 7.60
CA VAL A 90 -12.99 0.75 7.28
C VAL A 90 -13.05 -0.12 8.53
N GLN A 91 -13.33 0.47 9.68
CA GLN A 91 -13.44 -0.25 10.93
C GLN A 91 -14.55 -1.30 10.82
N PRO A 92 -14.28 -2.58 11.15
CA PRO A 92 -15.30 -3.63 11.17
C PRO A 92 -16.36 -3.40 12.25
#